data_AF-S4N1B1-F1
#
_entry.id   AF-S4N1B1-F1
#
_cell.length_a   1.000
_cell.length_b   1.000
_cell.length_c   1.000
_cell.angle_alpha   90.00
_cell.angle_beta   90.00
_cell.angle_gamma   90.00
#
_symmetry.space_group_name_H-M   'P 1'
#
loop_
_entity.id
_entity.type
_entity.pdbx_description
1 polymer ?
#
loop_
_entity_poly.entity_id
_entity_poly.type
_entity_poly.pdbx_seq_one_letter_code
_entity_poly.pdbx_strand_id
1 'polypeptide(L)'
;MIGSHDPRLIAIGQELAHRAGRKLDEYEFQMLYGIRTEEHLRLAAEGHRMRVYTAYGTDWYGYFMRRLAEKPANLRFFARSMLTKG
;
A
#
# COMPACT_ATOMS: atom_id res chain seq x y z
N MET A 1 -11.54 2.70 -1.22
CA MET A 1 -10.15 2.87 -0.75
C MET A 1 -9.62 1.48 -0.42
N ILE A 2 -8.51 1.08 -1.03
CA ILE A 2 -7.83 -0.20 -0.78
C ILE A 2 -6.44 0.09 -0.23
N GLY A 3 -6.26 -0.07 1.09
CA GLY A 3 -4.99 0.16 1.77
C GLY A 3 -4.22 -1.15 1.98
N SER A 4 -3.41 -1.56 1.01
CA SER A 4 -2.67 -2.82 1.07
C SER A 4 -1.43 -2.82 0.16
N HIS A 5 -0.40 -3.56 0.55
CA HIS A 5 0.74 -3.88 -0.33
C HIS A 5 0.74 -5.35 -0.76
N ASP A 6 -0.27 -6.14 -0.36
CA ASP A 6 -0.42 -7.52 -0.80
C ASP A 6 -0.91 -7.53 -2.26
N PRO A 7 -0.13 -8.08 -3.21
CA PRO A 7 -0.49 -8.05 -4.63
C PRO A 7 -1.78 -8.84 -4.92
N ARG A 8 -2.10 -9.86 -4.10
CA ARG A 8 -3.37 -10.59 -4.22
C ARG A 8 -4.55 -9.69 -3.90
N LEU A 9 -4.45 -8.87 -2.84
CA LEU A 9 -5.53 -7.95 -2.45
C LEU A 9 -5.68 -6.81 -3.45
N ILE A 10 -4.58 -6.36 -4.07
CA ILE A 10 -4.61 -5.36 -5.15
C ILE A 10 -5.37 -5.93 -6.36
N ALA A 11 -5.01 -7.13 -6.83
CA ALA A 11 -5.66 -7.80 -7.95
C ALA A 11 -7.16 -8.04 -7.69
N ILE A 12 -7.51 -8.54 -6.49
CA ILE A 12 -8.92 -8.71 -6.09
C ILE A 12 -9.65 -7.37 -6.10
N GLY A 13 -9.02 -6.29 -5.63
CA GLY A 13 -9.60 -4.95 -5.62
C GLY A 13 -9.89 -4.43 -7.04
N GLN A 14 -8.97 -4.64 -7.98
CA GLN A 14 -9.16 -4.27 -9.39
C GLN A 14 -10.31 -5.07 -10.01
N GLU A 15 -10.36 -6.39 -9.80
CA GLU A 15 -11.42 -7.25 -10.32
C GLU A 15 -12.81 -6.87 -9.78
N LEU A 16 -12.91 -6.60 -8.47
CA LEU A 16 -14.17 -6.17 -7.86
C LEU A 16 -14.62 -4.81 -8.38
N ALA A 17 -13.69 -3.87 -8.58
CA ALA A 17 -14.01 -2.57 -9.17
C ALA A 17 -14.50 -2.71 -10.63
N HIS A 18 -13.85 -3.57 -11.41
CA HIS A 18 -14.24 -3.88 -12.79
C HIS A 18 -15.66 -4.47 -12.84
N ARG A 19 -15.95 -5.50 -12.02
CA ARG A 19 -17.29 -6.11 -11.94
C ARG A 19 -18.38 -5.14 -11.50
N ALA A 20 -18.04 -4.19 -10.65
CA ALA A 20 -18.95 -3.14 -10.20
C ALA A 20 -19.09 -1.98 -11.20
N GLY A 21 -18.41 -2.03 -12.35
CA GLY A 21 -18.44 -0.97 -13.37
C GLY A 21 -17.84 0.36 -12.91
N ARG A 22 -16.93 0.34 -11.93
CA ARG A 22 -16.31 1.55 -11.38
C ARG A 22 -15.20 2.08 -12.28
N LYS A 23 -15.17 3.40 -12.43
CA LYS A 23 -14.07 4.12 -13.08
C LYS A 23 -12.86 4.19 -12.14
N LEU A 24 -11.68 4.41 -12.72
CA LEU A 24 -10.40 4.37 -12.00
C LEU A 24 -10.21 5.52 -10.98
N ASP A 25 -10.98 6.60 -11.13
CA ASP A 25 -10.99 7.79 -10.26
C ASP A 25 -12.00 7.70 -9.10
N GLU A 26 -12.92 6.73 -9.14
CA GLU A 26 -13.95 6.48 -8.11
C GLU A 26 -13.45 5.64 -6.92
N TYR A 27 -12.23 5.12 -7.01
CA TYR A 27 -11.55 4.43 -5.93
C TYR A 27 -10.06 4.75 -5.94
N GLU A 28 -9.38 4.43 -4.84
CA GLU A 28 -7.95 4.66 -4.72
C GLU A 28 -7.25 3.49 -4.03
N PHE A 29 -6.02 3.24 -4.46
CA PHE A 29 -5.05 2.41 -3.78
C PHE A 29 -4.21 3.25 -2.82
N GLN A 30 -3.92 2.70 -1.65
CA GLN A 30 -3.08 3.33 -0.65
C GLN A 30 -1.99 2.40 -0.17
N MET A 31 -0.77 2.93 -0.08
CA MET A 31 0.40 2.21 0.41
C MET A 31 1.30 3.15 1.21
N LEU A 32 2.19 2.58 2.02
CA LEU A 32 3.15 3.30 2.83
C LEU A 32 4.30 3.79 1.97
N TYR A 33 4.77 5.00 2.28
CA TYR A 33 5.99 5.53 1.69
C TYR A 33 7.17 4.56 1.91
N GLY A 34 7.93 4.30 0.84
CA GLY A 34 9.13 3.47 0.86
C GLY A 34 8.89 1.96 0.73
N ILE A 35 7.65 1.49 0.64
CA ILE A 35 7.32 0.07 0.52
C ILE A 35 6.73 -0.20 -0.86
N ARG A 36 7.34 -1.12 -1.62
CA ARG A 36 6.90 -1.50 -2.98
C ARG A 36 6.69 -0.29 -3.91
N THR A 37 7.64 0.63 -3.93
CA THR A 37 7.53 1.87 -4.73
C THR A 37 7.27 1.62 -6.23
N GLU A 38 7.79 0.53 -6.80
CA GLU A 38 7.53 0.14 -8.19
C GLU A 38 6.03 -0.10 -8.45
N GLU A 39 5.33 -0.68 -7.47
CA GLU A 39 3.88 -0.93 -7.56
C GLU A 39 3.08 0.38 -7.51
N HIS A 40 3.55 1.38 -6.76
CA HIS A 40 2.95 2.71 -6.76
C HIS A 40 2.98 3.32 -8.17
N LEU A 41 4.15 3.21 -8.81
CA LEU A 41 4.37 3.75 -10.15
C LEU A 41 3.57 2.97 -11.19
N ARG A 42 3.52 1.63 -11.11
CA ARG A 42 2.72 0.78 -11.99
C ARG A 42 1.24 1.16 -11.94
N LEU A 43 0.64 1.21 -10.75
CA LEU A 43 -0.77 1.54 -10.58
C LEU A 43 -1.08 2.97 -11.07
N ALA A 44 -0.21 3.92 -10.79
CA ALA A 44 -0.36 5.29 -11.28
C ALA A 44 -0.25 5.37 -12.83
N ALA A 45 0.67 4.63 -13.44
CA ALA A 45 0.83 4.55 -14.89
C ALA A 45 -0.37 3.89 -15.60
N GLU A 46 -1.04 2.96 -14.92
CA GLU A 46 -2.31 2.35 -15.36
C GLU A 46 -3.52 3.29 -15.21
N GLY A 47 -3.34 4.49 -14.66
CA GLY A 47 -4.39 5.48 -14.47
C GLY A 47 -5.20 5.31 -13.19
N HIS A 48 -4.80 4.40 -12.29
CA HIS A 48 -5.44 4.29 -10.98
C HIS A 48 -5.07 5.47 -10.08
N ARG A 49 -6.01 5.89 -9.23
CA ARG A 49 -5.72 6.86 -8.18
C ARG A 49 -4.84 6.22 -7.09
N MET A 50 -3.59 6.63 -7.02
CA MET A 50 -2.61 6.14 -6.03
C MET A 50 -2.35 7.21 -4.95
N ARG A 51 -2.43 6.82 -3.67
CA ARG A 51 -2.10 7.69 -2.52
C ARG A 51 -1.03 7.05 -1.65
N VAL A 52 0.04 7.80 -1.41
CA VAL A 52 1.16 7.34 -0.56
C VAL A 52 1.02 7.92 0.84
N TYR A 53 0.84 7.04 1.82
CA TYR A 53 0.83 7.40 3.23
C TYR A 53 2.26 7.71 3.68
N THR A 54 2.51 8.99 3.96
CA THR A 54 3.82 9.51 4.31
C THR A 54 3.80 10.01 5.75
N ALA A 55 4.51 9.32 6.63
CA ALA A 55 4.77 9.81 7.98
C ALA A 55 5.88 10.87 7.93
N TYR A 56 5.71 11.97 8.66
CA TYR A 56 6.67 13.08 8.74
C TYR A 56 6.77 13.60 10.18
N GLY A 57 7.88 14.25 10.52
CA GLY A 57 8.14 14.80 11.85
C GLY A 57 9.50 14.36 12.43
N THR A 58 9.97 15.07 13.44
CA THR A 58 11.27 14.82 14.10
C THR A 58 11.22 13.64 15.08
N ASP A 59 10.06 13.34 15.66
CA ASP A 59 9.85 12.20 16.56
C ASP A 59 9.47 10.91 15.79
N TRP A 60 10.31 10.55 14.82
CA TRP A 60 10.08 9.38 13.97
C TRP A 60 10.29 8.06 14.72
N TYR A 61 11.17 8.05 15.72
CA TYR A 61 11.55 6.85 16.46
C TYR A 61 10.40 6.33 17.34
N GLY A 62 9.74 7.22 18.09
CA GLY A 62 8.57 6.86 18.90
C GLY A 62 7.42 6.34 18.03
N TYR A 63 7.18 6.98 16.89
CA TYR A 63 6.21 6.54 15.90
C TYR A 63 6.52 5.14 15.34
N PHE A 64 7.77 4.90 14.94
CA PHE A 64 8.20 3.63 14.37
C PHE A 64 8.12 2.49 15.39
N MET A 65 8.62 2.70 16.60
CA MET A 65 8.61 1.68 17.66
C MET A 65 7.19 1.32 18.10
N ARG A 66 6.27 2.30 18.17
CA ARG A 66 4.85 2.02 18.42
C ARG A 66 4.25 1.14 17.31
N ARG A 67 4.57 1.43 16.05
CA ARG A 67 4.06 0.68 14.89
C ARG A 67 4.62 -0.74 14.80
N LEU A 68 5.84 -0.97 15.29
CA LEU A 68 6.45 -2.29 15.45
C LEU A 68 5.82 -3.07 16.62
N ALA A 69 5.62 -2.42 17.75
CA ALA A 69 5.11 -3.04 18.98
C ALA A 69 3.62 -3.38 18.90
N GLU A 70 2.82 -2.61 18.15
CA GLU A 70 1.37 -2.80 18.08
C GLU A 70 0.95 -4.16 17.49
N LYS A 71 1.71 -4.72 16.53
CA LYS A 71 1.46 -6.08 15.99
C LYS A 71 2.75 -6.72 15.44
N PRO A 72 3.29 -7.78 16.07
CA PRO A 72 4.46 -8.53 15.56
C PRO A 72 4.26 -9.06 14.13
N ALA A 73 3.01 -9.34 13.74
CA ALA A 73 2.66 -9.76 12.38
C ALA A 73 2.98 -8.70 11.31
N ASN A 74 2.96 -7.40 11.66
CA ASN A 74 3.34 -6.32 10.74
C ASN A 74 4.82 -6.41 10.37
N LEU A 75 5.66 -6.94 11.25
CA LEU A 75 7.09 -7.11 11.01
C LEU A 75 7.34 -8.13 9.90
N ARG A 76 6.62 -9.25 9.93
CA ARG A 76 6.71 -10.30 8.90
C ARG A 76 6.22 -9.80 7.54
N PHE A 77 5.14 -9.00 7.53
CA PHE A 77 4.64 -8.35 6.33
C PHE A 77 5.65 -7.34 5.78
N PHE A 78 6.20 -6.48 6.63
CA PHE A 78 7.22 -5.50 6.26
C PHE A 78 8.44 -6.19 5.65
N ALA A 79 8.97 -7.22 6.33
CA ALA A 79 10.07 -8.02 5.82
C ALA A 79 9.75 -8.65 4.45
N ARG A 80 8.56 -9.24 4.28
CA ARG A 80 8.11 -9.78 2.99
C ARG A 80 8.03 -8.69 1.92
N SER A 81 7.47 -7.52 2.24
CA SER A 81 7.34 -6.41 1.30
C SER A 81 8.67 -5.80 0.86
N MET A 82 9.73 -5.92 1.68
CA MET A 82 11.10 -5.54 1.28
C MET A 82 11.77 -6.62 0.42
N LEU A 83 11.46 -7.90 0.65
CA LEU A 83 12.04 -9.03 -0.08
C LEU A 83 11.36 -9.31 -1.43
N THR A 84 10.08 -8.95 -1.57
CA THR A 84 9.35 -9.10 -2.83
C THR A 84 9.52 -7.83 -3.66
N LYS A 85 10.57 -7.78 -4.48
CA LYS A 85 10.64 -6.86 -5.62
C LYS A 85 9.81 -7.48 -6.75
N GLY A 86 8.75 -6.81 -7.18
CA GLY A 86 7.73 -7.33 -8.10
C GLY A 86 6.34 -7.05 -7.56
#